data_AF-A0A352NZ37-F1
#
_entry.id   AF-A0A352NZ37-F1
#
_cell.length_a   1.000
_cell.length_b   1.000
_cell.length_c   1.000
_cell.angle_alpha   90.00
_cell.angle_beta   90.00
_cell.angle_gamma   90.00
#
_symmetry.space_group_name_H-M   'P 1'
#
loop_
_entity.id
_entity.type
_entity.pdbx_description
1 polymer ?
#
loop_
_entity_poly.entity_id
_entity_poly.type
_entity_poly.pdbx_seq_one_letter_code
_entity_poly.pdbx_strand_id
1 'polypeptide(L)'
;MASNETETKNKKLTLIALILMIFTSVFGFANMPRSFYLMGYGAIPWYIISGLTFFIPYAFMMAEYGAAFKNEKGGIYSWMEKSVGPKYAFIGTFMWFASYIVWMVN
;
A
#
# COMPACT_ATOMS: atom_id res chain seq x y z
N MET A 1 -34.15 -3.27 36.15
CA MET A 1 -32.72 -3.41 35.85
C MET A 1 -32.61 -4.23 34.57
N ALA A 2 -32.80 -3.60 33.41
CA ALA A 2 -32.60 -4.25 32.12
C ALA A 2 -31.26 -3.73 31.59
N SER A 3 -30.25 -4.58 31.64
CA SER A 3 -28.96 -4.39 31.00
C SER A 3 -29.18 -4.33 29.49
N ASN A 4 -29.19 -3.12 28.93
CA ASN A 4 -29.04 -2.93 27.49
C ASN A 4 -27.61 -3.32 27.12
N GLU A 5 -27.43 -4.57 26.70
CA GLU A 5 -26.27 -4.97 25.90
C GLU A 5 -26.27 -4.11 24.65
N THR A 6 -25.38 -3.12 24.64
CA THR A 6 -25.08 -2.34 23.44
C THR A 6 -24.37 -3.29 22.50
N GLU A 7 -25.13 -3.89 21.57
CA GLU A 7 -24.57 -4.58 20.42
C GLU A 7 -23.44 -3.73 19.84
N THR A 8 -22.21 -4.23 19.95
CA THR A 8 -21.03 -3.62 19.36
C THR A 8 -21.18 -3.76 17.86
N LYS A 9 -21.89 -2.82 17.25
CA LYS A 9 -21.99 -2.69 15.79
C LYS A 9 -20.57 -2.53 15.28
N ASN A 10 -20.01 -3.61 14.73
CA ASN A 10 -18.72 -3.64 14.06
C ASN A 10 -18.69 -2.47 13.06
N LYS A 11 -18.06 -1.35 13.44
CA LYS A 11 -17.90 -0.18 12.57
C LYS A 11 -16.93 -0.58 11.47
N LYS A 12 -17.46 -1.09 10.36
CA LYS A 12 -16.70 -1.29 9.14
C LYS A 12 -16.23 0.08 8.64
N LEU A 13 -14.96 0.16 8.23
CA LEU A 13 -14.38 1.38 7.69
C LEU A 13 -15.16 1.82 6.44
N THR A 14 -15.55 3.09 6.39
CA THR A 14 -16.21 3.66 5.21
C THR A 14 -15.22 3.72 4.06
N LEU A 15 -15.69 3.50 2.82
CA LEU A 15 -14.85 3.55 1.61
C LEU A 15 -14.05 4.86 1.50
N ILE A 16 -14.68 6.01 1.82
CA ILE A 16 -14.00 7.32 1.81
C ILE A 16 -12.85 7.35 2.82
N ALA A 17 -13.06 6.82 4.02
CA ALA A 17 -12.02 6.76 5.05
C ALA A 17 -10.85 5.85 4.62
N LEU A 18 -11.14 4.75 3.91
CA LEU A 18 -10.11 3.87 3.34
C LEU A 18 -9.29 4.60 2.27
N ILE A 19 -9.95 5.32 1.35
CA ILE A 19 -9.27 6.10 0.31
C ILE A 19 -8.36 7.16 0.93
N LEU A 20 -8.86 7.91 1.92
CA LEU A 20 -8.08 8.93 2.59
C LEU A 20 -6.85 8.35 3.31
N MET A 21 -7.00 7.19 3.95
CA MET A 21 -5.88 6.49 4.61
C MET A 21 -4.80 6.05 3.62
N ILE A 22 -5.18 5.53 2.46
CA ILE A 22 -4.22 5.16 1.40
C ILE A 22 -3.56 6.41 0.84
N PHE A 23 -4.32 7.47 0.60
CA PHE A 23 -3.78 8.73 0.09
C PHE A 23 -2.73 9.33 1.04
N THR A 24 -3.03 9.46 2.33
CA THR A 24 -2.09 10.07 3.29
C THR A 24 -0.84 9.22 3.53
N SER A 25 -0.93 7.90 3.42
CA SER A 25 0.24 7.01 3.58
C SER A 25 1.13 6.94 2.35
N VAL A 26 0.57 7.03 1.13
CA VAL A 26 1.32 6.84 -0.12
C VAL A 26 1.85 8.16 -0.70
N PHE A 27 1.13 9.28 -0.56
CA PHE A 27 1.43 10.51 -1.30
C PHE A 27 2.73 11.22 -0.87
N GLY A 28 3.37 10.77 0.21
CA GLY A 28 4.77 11.07 0.56
C GLY A 28 5.24 12.46 0.18
N PHE A 29 4.65 13.51 0.77
CA PHE A 29 4.88 14.92 0.38
C PHE A 29 6.36 15.31 0.32
N ALA A 30 7.24 14.67 1.08
CA ALA A 30 8.68 14.93 1.06
C ALA A 30 9.35 14.59 -0.29
N ASN A 31 8.83 13.62 -1.04
CA ASN A 31 9.43 13.15 -2.29
C ASN A 31 9.22 14.11 -3.46
N MET A 32 8.14 14.90 -3.46
CA MET A 32 7.82 15.85 -4.54
C MET A 32 8.79 17.05 -4.59
N PRO A 33 9.03 17.79 -3.47
CA PRO A 33 10.03 18.85 -3.43
C PRO A 33 11.44 18.35 -3.72
N ARG A 34 11.80 17.15 -3.25
CA ARG A 34 13.12 16.54 -3.53
C ARG A 34 13.32 16.32 -5.03
N SER A 35 12.32 15.78 -5.71
CA SER A 35 12.39 15.54 -7.16
C SER A 35 12.41 16.84 -7.96
N PHE A 36 11.68 17.86 -7.52
CA PHE A 36 11.74 19.20 -8.10
C PHE A 36 13.09 19.88 -7.85
N TYR A 37 13.69 19.72 -6.67
CA TYR A 37 15.01 20.25 -6.36
C TYR A 37 16.10 19.63 -7.24
N LEU A 38 16.01 18.33 -7.53
CA LEU A 38 17.01 17.60 -8.32
C LEU A 38 16.86 17.78 -9.84
N MET A 39 15.62 17.84 -10.37
CA MET A 39 15.36 17.84 -11.82
C MET A 39 14.48 19.00 -12.31
N GLY A 40 14.04 19.89 -11.43
CA GLY A 40 13.14 21.01 -11.76
C GLY A 40 11.86 20.54 -12.44
N TYR A 41 11.44 21.26 -13.49
CA TYR A 41 10.29 20.89 -14.32
C TYR A 41 10.49 19.59 -15.12
N GLY A 42 11.74 19.11 -15.25
CA GLY A 42 12.05 17.84 -15.91
C GLY A 42 11.49 16.62 -15.15
N ALA A 43 11.14 16.76 -13.87
CA ALA A 43 10.49 15.71 -13.10
C ALA A 43 9.05 15.41 -13.56
N ILE A 44 8.35 16.39 -14.16
CA ILE A 44 6.94 16.28 -14.56
C ILE A 44 6.69 15.12 -15.54
N PRO A 45 7.39 15.01 -16.69
CA PRO A 45 7.20 13.88 -17.59
C PRO A 45 7.53 12.53 -16.93
N TRP A 46 8.51 12.47 -16.02
CA TRP A 46 8.84 11.25 -15.27
C TRP A 46 7.71 10.83 -14.31
N TYR A 47 7.03 11.79 -13.68
CA TYR A 47 5.83 11.50 -12.88
C TYR A 47 4.67 11.00 -13.73
N ILE A 48 4.46 11.56 -14.92
CA ILE A 48 3.39 11.10 -15.83
C ILE A 48 3.68 9.68 -16.31
N ILE A 49 4.91 9.40 -16.74
CA ILE A 49 5.33 8.07 -17.19
C ILE A 49 5.19 7.06 -16.05
N SER A 50 5.73 7.36 -14.86
CA SER A 50 5.63 6.44 -13.72
C SER A 50 4.19 6.22 -13.25
N GLY A 51 3.33 7.23 -13.31
CA GLY A 51 1.89 7.08 -13.07
C GLY A 51 1.26 6.08 -14.04
N LEU A 52 1.56 6.20 -15.34
CA LEU A 52 0.94 5.36 -16.35
C LEU A 52 1.49 3.93 -16.36
N THR A 53 2.81 3.76 -16.29
CA THR A 53 3.47 2.45 -16.48
C THR A 53 3.63 1.66 -15.19
N PHE A 54 3.63 2.33 -14.03
CA PHE A 54 3.86 1.67 -12.75
C PHE A 54 2.62 1.76 -11.85
N PHE A 55 2.05 2.95 -11.65
CA PHE A 55 0.95 3.12 -10.69
C PHE A 55 -0.35 2.44 -11.13
N ILE A 56 -0.76 2.59 -12.40
CA ILE A 56 -1.99 1.96 -12.92
C ILE A 56 -1.90 0.43 -12.87
N PRO A 57 -0.87 -0.24 -13.43
CA PRO A 57 -0.77 -1.70 -13.34
C PRO A 57 -0.68 -2.19 -11.90
N TYR A 58 0.06 -1.49 -11.05
CA TYR A 58 0.17 -1.83 -9.64
C TYR A 58 -1.18 -1.75 -8.90
N ALA A 59 -1.97 -0.70 -9.14
CA ALA A 59 -3.30 -0.57 -8.56
C ALA A 59 -4.22 -1.73 -8.95
N PHE A 60 -4.18 -2.17 -10.22
CA PHE A 60 -4.94 -3.34 -10.66
C PHE A 60 -4.48 -4.64 -9.99
N MET A 61 -3.16 -4.88 -9.89
CA MET A 61 -2.63 -6.04 -9.16
C MET A 61 -3.10 -6.05 -7.70
N MET A 62 -2.98 -4.91 -7.00
CA MET A 62 -3.39 -4.80 -5.60
C MET A 62 -4.90 -4.98 -5.42
N ALA A 63 -5.72 -4.49 -6.37
CA ALA A 63 -7.16 -4.69 -6.36
C ALA A 63 -7.53 -6.18 -6.56
N GLU A 64 -6.85 -6.88 -7.47
CA GLU A 64 -7.06 -8.30 -7.73
C GLU A 64 -6.66 -9.15 -6.52
N TYR A 65 -5.46 -8.95 -5.97
CA TYR A 65 -5.00 -9.66 -4.78
C TYR A 65 -5.86 -9.37 -3.55
N GLY A 66 -6.24 -8.11 -3.33
CA GLY A 66 -7.16 -7.73 -2.27
C GLY A 66 -8.55 -8.34 -2.43
N ALA A 67 -9.01 -8.58 -3.66
CA ALA A 67 -10.29 -9.22 -3.94
C ALA A 67 -10.24 -10.76 -3.86
N ALA A 68 -9.14 -11.38 -4.28
CA ALA A 68 -8.94 -12.83 -4.25
C ALA A 68 -8.70 -13.34 -2.82
N PHE A 69 -8.01 -12.56 -1.98
CA PHE A 69 -7.59 -12.97 -0.63
C PHE A 69 -8.33 -12.22 0.48
N LYS A 70 -9.61 -11.87 0.29
CA LYS A 70 -10.44 -11.12 1.26
C LYS A 70 -10.52 -11.74 2.67
N ASN A 71 -10.36 -13.06 2.76
CA ASN A 71 -10.44 -13.81 4.02
C ASN A 71 -9.06 -14.06 4.67
N GLU A 72 -7.97 -13.72 3.97
CA GLU A 72 -6.60 -13.88 4.47
C GLU A 72 -6.18 -12.66 5.27
N LYS A 73 -5.66 -12.87 6.49
CA LYS A 73 -5.28 -11.78 7.40
C LYS A 73 -3.83 -11.32 7.26
N GLY A 74 -2.98 -12.02 6.51
CA GLY A 74 -1.53 -11.74 6.44
C GLY A 74 -1.09 -10.79 5.34
N GLY A 75 -2.02 -10.06 4.71
CA GLY A 75 -1.70 -9.00 3.73
C GLY A 75 -0.79 -9.47 2.61
N ILE A 76 0.26 -8.68 2.29
CA ILE A 76 1.18 -8.95 1.17
C ILE A 76 1.90 -10.29 1.32
N TYR A 77 2.26 -10.71 2.54
CA TYR A 77 2.90 -12.00 2.76
C TYR A 77 1.98 -13.16 2.38
N SER A 78 0.72 -13.15 2.85
CA SER A 78 -0.26 -14.18 2.50
C SER A 78 -0.57 -14.19 1.00
N TRP A 79 -0.58 -13.03 0.35
CA TRP A 79 -0.80 -12.95 -1.10
C TRP A 79 0.36 -13.58 -1.88
N MET A 80 1.60 -13.29 -1.48
CA MET A 80 2.79 -13.88 -2.09
C MET A 80 2.91 -15.38 -1.79
N GLU A 81 2.66 -15.81 -0.56
CA GLU A 81 2.73 -17.23 -0.19
C GLU A 81 1.79 -18.08 -1.04
N LYS A 82 0.56 -17.60 -1.25
CA LYS A 82 -0.44 -18.30 -2.08
C LYS A 82 -0.18 -18.22 -3.57
N SER A 83 0.53 -17.20 -4.05
CA SER A 83 0.76 -16.98 -5.48
C SER A 83 2.06 -17.59 -6.00
N VAL A 84 3.15 -17.47 -5.23
CA VAL A 84 4.51 -17.88 -5.64
C VAL A 84 5.16 -18.87 -4.67
N GLY A 85 4.54 -19.14 -3.53
CA GLY A 85 5.03 -20.07 -2.51
C GLY A 85 5.79 -19.41 -1.35
N PRO A 86 5.99 -20.13 -0.24
CA PRO A 86 6.46 -19.56 1.03
C PRO A 86 7.89 -19.05 0.99
N LYS A 87 8.78 -19.68 0.21
CA LYS A 87 10.20 -19.26 0.11
C LYS A 87 10.34 -17.85 -0.48
N TYR A 88 9.64 -17.59 -1.59
CA TYR A 88 9.67 -16.29 -2.25
C TYR A 88 8.91 -15.23 -1.46
N ALA A 89 7.82 -15.62 -0.78
CA ALA A 89 7.10 -14.72 0.12
C ALA A 89 7.99 -14.20 1.25
N PHE A 90 8.79 -15.09 1.87
CA PHE A 90 9.74 -14.71 2.91
C PHE A 90 10.81 -13.74 2.38
N ILE A 91 11.43 -14.05 1.24
CA ILE A 91 12.45 -13.19 0.61
C ILE A 91 11.86 -11.81 0.29
N GLY A 92 10.66 -11.76 -0.29
CA GLY A 92 9.98 -10.51 -0.64
C GLY A 92 9.68 -9.64 0.58
N THR A 93 9.14 -10.24 1.65
CA THR A 93 8.86 -9.51 2.90
C THR A 93 10.14 -9.06 3.60
N PHE A 94 11.21 -9.87 3.58
CA PHE A 94 12.50 -9.49 4.12
C PHE A 94 13.12 -8.32 3.34
N MET A 95 13.09 -8.36 2.00
CA MET A 95 13.54 -7.25 1.15
C MET A 95 12.77 -5.97 1.43
N TRP A 96 11.44 -6.06 1.59
CA TRP A 96 10.61 -4.91 1.93
C TRP A 96 11.03 -4.29 3.27
N PHE A 97 11.27 -5.12 4.29
CA PHE A 97 11.73 -4.65 5.60
C PHE A 97 13.13 -4.01 5.52
N ALA A 98 14.07 -4.63 4.79
CA ALA A 98 15.40 -4.07 4.58
C ALA A 98 15.34 -2.72 3.84
N SER A 99 14.50 -2.59 2.82
CA SER A 99 14.29 -1.32 2.11
C SER A 99 13.76 -0.24 3.04
N TYR A 100 12.88 -0.59 4.00
CA TYR A 100 12.34 0.36 4.97
C TYR A 100 13.41 0.86 5.95
N ILE A 101 14.32 -0.02 6.38
CA ILE A 101 15.48 0.36 7.21
C ILE A 101 16.38 1.33 6.45
N VAL A 102 16.72 1.02 5.20
CA VAL A 102 17.55 1.90 4.36
C VAL A 102 16.89 3.26 4.18
N TRP A 103 15.56 3.28 3.99
CA TRP A 103 14.80 4.52 3.86
C TRP A 103 14.84 5.38 5.13
N MET A 104 14.77 4.79 6.33
CA MET A 104 14.89 5.55 7.59
C MET A 104 16.26 6.22 7.78
N VAL A 105 17.31 5.67 7.16
CA VAL A 105 18.68 6.16 7.32
C VAL A 105 18.99 7.35 6.38
N ASN A 106 18.23 7.51 5.28
CA ASN A 106 18.40 8.61 4.32
C ASN A 106 17.44 9.77 4.59
#